data_AF-A0A817PW44-F1
#
_entry.id   AF-A0A817PW44-F1
#
_cell.length_a   1.000
_cell.length_b   1.000
_cell.length_c   1.000
_cell.angle_alpha   90.00
_cell.angle_beta   90.00
_cell.angle_gamma   90.00
#
_symmetry.space_group_name_H-M   'P 1'
#
loop_
_entity.id
_entity.type
_entity.pdbx_description
1 polymer ?
#
loop_
_entity_poly.entity_id
_entity_poly.type
_entity_poly.pdbx_seq_one_letter_code
_entity_poly.pdbx_strand_id
1 'polypeptide(L)'
;CIGGASPHHLIESLSLPLFTLSKSYIDWTTSWIQQCLNNPNFPTSSAKRHHRETLLKVLTAKQTSRSSFKDHVNTFSLACREPISKENYSS
;
A
#
# COMPACT_ATOMS: atom_id res chain seq x y z
N CYS A 1 -10.44 -3.24 3.33
CA CYS A 1 -9.52 -2.91 2.21
C CYS A 1 -8.08 -3.29 2.58
N ILE A 2 -7.10 -2.99 1.70
CA ILE A 2 -5.66 -3.20 1.93
C ILE A 2 -5.19 -2.62 3.28
N GLY A 3 -5.75 -1.49 3.70
CA GLY A 3 -5.48 -0.83 4.98
C GLY A 3 -5.96 -1.54 6.25
N GLY A 4 -6.29 -2.83 6.23
CA GLY A 4 -6.65 -3.56 7.45
C GLY A 4 -8.14 -3.87 7.62
N ALA A 5 -9.04 -3.13 6.97
CA ALA A 5 -10.49 -3.33 7.14
C ALA A 5 -11.05 -4.63 6.50
N SER A 6 -10.32 -5.28 5.59
CA SER A 6 -10.71 -6.59 5.04
C SER A 6 -9.90 -7.70 5.72
N PRO A 7 -10.38 -8.96 5.77
CA PRO A 7 -9.55 -10.10 6.13
C PRO A 7 -8.25 -10.16 5.32
N HIS A 8 -7.14 -10.56 5.96
CA HIS A 8 -5.82 -10.54 5.31
C HIS A 8 -5.72 -11.50 4.11
N HIS A 9 -6.41 -12.64 4.14
CA HIS A 9 -6.41 -13.58 3.01
C HIS A 9 -7.00 -12.99 1.71
N LEU A 10 -7.83 -11.93 1.80
CA LEU A 10 -8.40 -11.25 0.62
C LEU A 10 -7.43 -10.26 -0.04
N ILE A 11 -6.27 -9.99 0.58
CA ILE A 11 -5.27 -9.05 0.04
C ILE A 11 -4.70 -9.59 -1.28
N GLU A 12 -4.56 -10.91 -1.39
CA GLU A 12 -4.16 -11.55 -2.64
C GLU A 12 -5.13 -11.22 -3.78
N SER A 13 -6.44 -11.33 -3.53
CA SER A 13 -7.48 -11.00 -4.51
C SER A 13 -7.49 -9.50 -4.87
N LEU A 14 -7.12 -8.61 -3.95
CA LEU A 14 -7.04 -7.17 -4.19
C LEU A 14 -5.75 -6.74 -4.91
N SER A 15 -4.67 -7.52 -4.79
CA SER A 15 -3.39 -7.21 -5.42
C SER A 15 -3.46 -7.28 -6.95
N LEU A 16 -4.26 -8.19 -7.51
CA LEU A 16 -4.37 -8.39 -8.95
C LEU A 16 -5.04 -7.20 -9.66
N PRO A 17 -6.24 -6.74 -9.28
CA PRO A 17 -6.85 -5.55 -9.88
C PRO A 17 -5.95 -4.31 -9.78
N LEU A 18 -5.27 -4.13 -8.63
CA LEU A 18 -4.36 -3.01 -8.43
C LEU A 18 -3.13 -3.09 -9.35
N PHE A 19 -2.58 -4.30 -9.56
CA PHE A 19 -1.50 -4.53 -10.51
C PHE A 19 -1.96 -4.26 -11.95
N THR A 20 -3.14 -4.73 -12.34
CA THR A 20 -3.68 -4.48 -13.67
C THR A 20 -3.88 -2.98 -13.91
N LEU A 21 -4.44 -2.25 -12.94
CA LEU A 21 -4.61 -0.81 -13.02
C LEU A 21 -3.25 -0.08 -13.15
N SER A 22 -2.24 -0.48 -12.38
CA SER A 22 -0.92 0.16 -12.43
C SER A 22 -0.20 -0.06 -13.76
N LYS A 23 -0.49 -1.15 -14.48
CA LYS A 23 0.05 -1.42 -15.81
C LYS A 23 -0.75 -0.81 -16.95
N SER A 24 -2.08 -0.78 -16.84
CA SER A 24 -2.95 -0.25 -17.90
C SER A 24 -3.07 1.28 -17.85
N TYR A 25 -3.00 1.88 -16.65
CA TYR A 25 -3.25 3.30 -16.43
C TYR A 25 -2.27 3.86 -15.40
N ILE A 26 -0.97 3.80 -15.69
CA ILE A 26 0.09 4.12 -14.72
C ILE A 26 -0.03 5.55 -14.17
N ASP A 27 -0.25 6.54 -15.03
CA ASP A 27 -0.31 7.96 -14.63
C ASP A 27 -1.51 8.23 -13.71
N TRP A 28 -2.68 7.72 -14.09
CA TRP A 28 -3.92 7.85 -13.31
C TRP A 28 -3.83 7.10 -11.99
N THR A 29 -3.38 5.84 -12.02
CA THR A 29 -3.25 5.01 -10.83
C THR A 29 -2.26 5.62 -9.84
N THR A 30 -1.12 6.10 -10.32
CA THR A 30 -0.11 6.76 -9.48
C THR A 30 -0.67 8.04 -8.86
N SER A 31 -1.31 8.89 -9.66
CA SER A 31 -1.90 10.14 -9.19
C SER A 31 -2.96 9.90 -8.10
N TRP A 32 -3.89 8.98 -8.33
CA TRP A 32 -4.94 8.65 -7.35
C TRP A 32 -4.37 8.05 -6.07
N ILE A 33 -3.46 7.08 -6.17
CA ILE A 33 -2.87 6.45 -4.98
C ILE A 33 -2.03 7.46 -4.20
N GLN A 34 -1.28 8.34 -4.87
CA GLN A 34 -0.51 9.39 -4.21
C GLN A 34 -1.42 10.39 -3.47
N GLN A 35 -2.53 10.81 -4.09
CA GLN A 35 -3.53 11.67 -3.44
C GLN A 35 -4.13 11.00 -2.19
N CYS A 36 -4.46 9.71 -2.28
CA CYS A 36 -4.96 8.97 -1.12
C CYS A 36 -3.92 8.87 0.00
N LEU A 37 -2.66 8.53 -0.32
CA LEU A 37 -1.58 8.35 0.67
C LEU A 37 -1.10 9.66 1.31
N ASN A 38 -1.33 10.79 0.65
CA ASN A 38 -1.09 12.12 1.21
C ASN A 38 -2.10 12.51 2.30
N ASN A 39 -3.24 11.84 2.37
CA ASN A 39 -4.20 12.08 3.44
C ASN A 39 -3.63 11.55 4.77
N PRO A 40 -3.51 12.40 5.82
CA PRO A 40 -3.07 11.94 7.14
C PRO A 40 -3.98 10.82 7.63
N ASN A 41 -3.38 9.82 8.30
CA ASN A 41 -4.09 8.63 8.80
C ASN A 41 -4.70 7.71 7.74
N PHE A 42 -4.48 7.96 6.44
CA PHE A 42 -4.84 7.01 5.38
C PHE A 42 -3.65 6.16 4.93
N PRO A 43 -3.85 4.85 4.65
CA PRO A 43 -5.06 4.08 4.92
C PRO A 43 -5.21 3.73 6.41
N THR A 44 -4.13 3.83 7.19
CA THR A 44 -4.13 3.84 8.67
C THR A 44 -3.01 4.75 9.18
N SER A 45 -3.04 5.11 10.46
CA SER A 45 -1.95 5.81 11.15
C SER A 45 -0.74 4.91 11.45
N SER A 46 -0.90 3.58 11.45
CA SER A 46 0.19 2.62 11.65
C SER A 46 1.20 2.60 10.50
N ALA A 47 0.72 2.77 9.26
CA ALA A 47 1.59 2.78 8.09
C ALA A 47 2.46 4.05 8.02
N LYS A 48 3.72 3.92 8.46
CA LYS A 48 4.78 4.94 8.36
C LYS A 48 5.04 5.41 6.92
N ARG A 49 5.63 6.60 6.78
CA ARG A 49 5.96 7.25 5.49
C ARG A 49 6.70 6.33 4.52
N HIS A 50 7.73 5.62 4.98
CA HIS A 50 8.52 4.74 4.11
C HIS A 50 7.70 3.58 3.53
N HIS A 51 6.69 3.05 4.23
CA HIS A 51 5.79 2.03 3.69
C HIS A 51 4.98 2.57 2.51
N ARG A 52 4.50 3.82 2.62
CA ARG A 52 3.72 4.50 1.58
C ARG A 52 4.57 4.79 0.34
N GLU A 53 5.80 5.28 0.56
CA GLU A 53 6.76 5.55 -0.51
C GLU A 53 7.18 4.28 -1.26
N THR A 54 7.39 3.17 -0.53
CA THR A 54 7.69 1.86 -1.15
C THR A 54 6.53 1.39 -2.02
N LEU A 55 5.28 1.51 -1.56
CA LEU A 55 4.11 1.14 -2.37
C LEU A 55 4.05 1.97 -3.67
N LEU A 56 4.28 3.29 -3.59
CA LEU A 56 4.31 4.17 -4.77
C LEU A 56 5.43 3.84 -5.75
N LYS A 57 6.63 3.51 -5.25
CA LYS A 57 7.75 3.07 -6.10
C LYS A 57 7.40 1.79 -6.87
N VAL A 58 6.76 0.85 -6.21
CA VAL A 58 6.38 -0.44 -6.81
C VAL A 58 5.24 -0.27 -7.83
N LEU A 59 4.31 0.65 -7.60
CA LEU A 59 3.25 1.01 -8.56
C LEU A 59 3.80 1.65 -9.84
N THR A 60 4.82 2.50 -9.72
CA THR A 60 5.41 3.25 -10.85
C THR A 60 6.54 2.49 -11.55
N ALA A 61 7.02 1.39 -10.98
CA ALA A 61 8.11 0.62 -11.54
C ALA A 61 7.72 -0.02 -12.89
N LYS A 62 8.49 0.31 -13.93
CA LYS A 62 8.30 -0.23 -15.30
C LYS A 62 8.35 -1.76 -15.31
N GLN A 63 9.27 -2.35 -14.54
CA GLN A 63 9.49 -3.80 -14.47
C GLN A 63 9.23 -4.32 -13.05
N THR A 64 7.98 -4.62 -12.74
CA THR A 64 7.60 -5.34 -11.51
C THR A 64 6.77 -6.53 -11.91
N SER A 65 7.20 -7.72 -11.50
CA SER A 65 6.44 -8.95 -11.71
C SER A 65 5.19 -8.93 -10.84
N ARG A 66 4.14 -9.65 -11.26
CA ARG A 66 2.91 -9.80 -10.48
C ARG A 66 3.18 -10.41 -9.09
N SER A 67 4.10 -11.37 -8.99
CA SER A 67 4.49 -11.98 -7.72
C SER A 67 5.14 -10.96 -6.79
N SER A 68 6.13 -10.22 -7.27
CA SER A 68 6.78 -9.18 -6.48
C SER A 68 5.80 -8.08 -6.07
N PHE A 69 4.92 -7.66 -6.97
CA PHE A 69 3.89 -6.67 -6.65
C PHE A 69 2.99 -7.14 -5.51
N LYS A 70 2.55 -8.40 -5.55
CA LYS A 70 1.74 -9.03 -4.49
C LYS A 70 2.45 -8.97 -3.14
N ASP A 71 3.74 -9.32 -3.10
CA ASP A 71 4.52 -9.32 -1.86
C ASP A 71 4.62 -7.93 -1.24
N HIS A 72 4.80 -6.90 -2.07
CA HIS A 72 4.82 -5.50 -1.59
C HIS A 72 3.46 -5.05 -1.05
N VAL A 73 2.36 -5.42 -1.72
CA VAL A 73 1.00 -5.12 -1.23
C VAL A 73 0.70 -5.85 0.09
N ASN A 74 1.17 -7.09 0.23
CA ASN A 74 1.06 -7.86 1.47
C ASN A 74 1.84 -7.19 2.61
N THR A 75 3.11 -6.84 2.37
CA THR A 75 3.95 -6.12 3.34
C THR A 75 3.31 -4.80 3.77
N PHE A 76 2.78 -4.03 2.82
CA PHE A 76 2.07 -2.79 3.12
C PHE A 76 0.79 -3.03 3.95
N SER A 77 0.00 -4.06 3.61
CA SER A 77 -1.19 -4.45 4.37
C SER A 77 -0.86 -4.85 5.81
N LEU A 78 0.26 -5.55 6.03
CA LEU A 78 0.74 -5.87 7.38
C LEU A 78 1.10 -4.61 8.16
N ALA A 79 1.88 -3.71 7.58
CA ALA A 79 2.22 -2.42 8.20
C ALA A 79 1.00 -1.55 8.55
N CYS A 80 -0.08 -1.67 7.77
CA CYS A 80 -1.34 -0.98 8.08
C CYS A 80 -2.06 -1.56 9.30
N ARG A 81 -1.86 -2.85 9.61
CA ARG A 81 -2.53 -3.60 10.67
C ARG A 81 -1.73 -3.66 11.97
N GLU A 82 -0.44 -3.37 11.92
CA GLU A 82 0.40 -3.36 13.12
C GLU A 82 -0.17 -2.37 14.14
N PRO A 83 -0.31 -2.77 15.41
CA PRO A 83 -0.73 -1.86 16.46
C PRO A 83 0.33 -0.75 16.60
N ILE A 84 -0.13 0.49 16.77
CA ILE A 84 0.77 1.62 17.03
C ILE A 84 1.39 1.39 18.41
N SER A 85 2.64 0.94 18.44
CA SER A 85 3.41 0.83 19.69
C SER A 85 3.47 2.20 20.36
N LYS A 86 3.09 2.28 21.64
CA LYS A 86 3.09 3.50 22.46
C LYS A 86 4.48 4.14 22.70
N GLU A 87 5.55 3.60 22.12
CA GLU A 87 6.91 4.15 22.24
C GLU A 87 7.13 5.49 21.51
N ASN A 88 6.14 6.01 20.78
CA ASN A 88 6.28 7.23 19.99
C ASN A 88 5.62 8.49 20.62
N TYR A 89 5.34 8.48 21.93
CA TYR A 89 4.91 9.69 22.68
C TYR A 89 6.05 10.36 23.48
N SER A 90 7.31 10.13 23.08
CA SER A 90 8.47 10.86 23.62
C SER A 90 9.39 11.29 22.48
N SER A 91 9.03 12.37 21.79
CA SER A 91 9.95 13.25 21.05
C SER A 91 9.32 14.62 20.91
#